data_AF-A0A7L1FW81-F1
#
_entry.id   AF-A0A7L1FW81-F1
#
_cell.length_a   1.000
_cell.length_b   1.000
_cell.length_c   1.000
_cell.angle_alpha   90.00
_cell.angle_beta   90.00
_cell.angle_gamma   90.00
#
_symmetry.space_group_name_H-M   'P 1'
#
loop_
_entity.id
_entity.type
_entity.pdbx_description
1 polymer ?
#
loop_
_entity_poly.entity_id
_entity_poly.type
_entity_poly.pdbx_seq_one_letter_code
_entity_poly.pdbx_strand_id
1 'polypeptide(L)'
;FSREWAAAHFSFHPPHSDLAYGLETGQGGTRAILAAVQAHITTYLLFTRETESTHLERLCRLGPGEQGQALATALAETLWAAGGGGRAVVCLVTAPVTTMPPEGYRASIFTERLQLFEFLEKAAAQGFICDHINSFKGKGSHGVILFLYSLLFSRTLER
;
A
#
# COMPACT_ATOMS: atom_id res chain seq x y z
N PHE A 1 12.87 -6.87 -9.97
CA PHE A 1 12.49 -5.44 -9.93
C PHE A 1 13.72 -4.57 -10.13
N SER A 2 13.60 -3.40 -10.79
CA SER A 2 14.70 -2.43 -10.92
C SER A 2 14.98 -1.71 -9.59
N ARG A 3 16.07 -0.93 -9.51
CA ARG A 3 16.38 -0.12 -8.31
C ARG A 3 15.28 0.88 -7.99
N GLU A 4 14.67 1.47 -9.02
CA GLU A 4 13.54 2.39 -8.88
C GLU A 4 12.34 1.69 -8.23
N TRP A 5 11.97 0.51 -8.73
CA TRP A 5 10.89 -0.29 -8.15
C TRP A 5 11.20 -0.72 -6.71
N ALA A 6 12.46 -1.09 -6.42
CA ALA A 6 12.86 -1.47 -5.07
C ALA A 6 12.75 -0.30 -4.08
N ALA A 7 13.02 0.92 -4.52
CA ALA A 7 12.89 2.12 -3.69
C ALA A 7 11.44 2.63 -3.57
N ALA A 8 10.53 2.18 -4.43
CA ALA A 8 9.17 2.71 -4.52
C ALA A 8 8.29 2.31 -3.33
N HIS A 9 7.62 3.30 -2.76
CA HIS A 9 6.71 3.21 -1.62
C HIS A 9 5.63 4.29 -1.75
N PHE A 10 4.56 4.19 -0.98
CA PHE A 10 3.46 5.15 -0.99
C PHE A 10 3.77 6.34 -0.08
N SER A 11 4.67 7.22 -0.52
CA SER A 11 4.99 8.47 0.20
C SER A 11 3.91 9.53 -0.06
N PHE A 12 3.47 10.23 0.97
CA PHE A 12 2.61 11.41 0.83
C PHE A 12 3.44 12.68 0.85
N HIS A 13 2.90 13.74 0.26
CA HIS A 13 3.36 15.10 0.53
C HIS A 13 3.23 15.45 2.02
N PRO A 14 3.94 16.50 2.49
CA PRO A 14 3.91 16.92 3.88
C PRO A 14 2.48 17.09 4.43
N PRO A 15 2.21 16.60 5.66
CA PRO A 15 0.92 16.79 6.32
C PRO A 15 0.54 18.26 6.41
N HIS A 16 -0.75 18.55 6.38
CA HIS A 16 -1.30 19.91 6.47
C HIS A 16 -0.79 20.88 5.39
N SER A 17 -0.41 20.36 4.22
CA SER A 17 -0.12 21.14 3.01
C SER A 17 -1.26 21.06 1.99
N ASP A 18 -1.25 21.93 0.99
CA ASP A 18 -2.25 21.94 -0.09
C ASP A 18 -2.34 20.60 -0.85
N LEU A 19 -1.27 19.80 -0.81
CA LEU A 19 -1.19 18.50 -1.45
C LEU A 19 -1.14 17.35 -0.43
N ALA A 20 -1.56 17.54 0.82
CA ALA A 20 -1.47 16.52 1.87
C ALA A 20 -2.21 15.20 1.53
N TYR A 21 -3.20 15.24 0.63
CA TYR A 21 -3.89 14.07 0.10
C TYR A 21 -3.15 13.33 -1.03
N GLY A 22 -2.14 13.96 -1.60
CA GLY A 22 -1.40 13.50 -2.76
C GLY A 22 -0.20 12.63 -2.37
N LEU A 23 -0.03 11.54 -3.11
CA LEU A 23 1.17 10.71 -3.13
C LEU A 23 2.26 11.39 -3.95
N GLU A 24 3.48 11.39 -3.44
CA GLU A 24 4.65 11.83 -4.18
C GLU A 24 4.94 10.83 -5.30
N THR A 25 4.77 11.26 -6.56
CA THR A 25 5.09 10.39 -7.70
C THR A 25 6.55 10.57 -8.09
N GLY A 26 7.34 9.50 -7.93
CA GLY A 26 8.67 9.42 -8.54
C GLY A 26 8.60 9.31 -10.07
N GLN A 27 9.75 9.42 -10.72
CA GLN A 27 9.86 9.12 -12.15
C GLN A 27 9.97 7.61 -12.37
N GLY A 28 9.25 7.11 -13.38
CA GLY A 28 9.44 5.77 -13.94
C GLY A 28 8.24 4.82 -13.83
N GLY A 29 8.52 3.52 -13.79
CA GLY A 29 7.56 2.44 -14.06
C GLY A 29 6.49 2.21 -12.99
N THR A 30 6.65 2.76 -11.79
CA THR A 30 5.70 2.59 -10.68
C THR A 30 4.57 3.62 -10.65
N ARG A 31 4.69 4.68 -11.46
CA ARG A 31 3.75 5.81 -11.48
C ARG A 31 2.30 5.41 -11.75
N ALA A 32 2.08 4.41 -12.61
CA ALA A 32 0.72 3.92 -12.90
C ALA A 32 0.05 3.31 -11.67
N ILE A 33 0.80 2.57 -10.83
CA ILE A 33 0.29 1.99 -9.60
C ILE A 33 -0.02 3.09 -8.58
N LEU A 34 0.90 4.04 -8.41
CA LEU A 34 0.70 5.19 -7.51
C LEU A 34 -0.53 6.02 -7.92
N ALA A 35 -0.71 6.28 -9.22
CA ALA A 35 -1.86 7.02 -9.73
C ALA A 35 -3.18 6.28 -9.52
N ALA A 36 -3.20 4.95 -9.71
CA ALA A 36 -4.40 4.14 -9.43
C ALA A 36 -4.78 4.20 -7.95
N VAL A 37 -3.81 4.01 -7.04
CA VAL A 37 -4.05 4.11 -5.59
C VAL A 37 -4.43 5.54 -5.19
N GLN A 38 -3.84 6.56 -5.81
CA GLN A 38 -4.22 7.97 -5.58
C GLN A 38 -5.69 8.22 -5.88
N ALA A 39 -6.25 7.63 -6.95
CA ALA A 39 -7.66 7.79 -7.27
C ALA A 39 -8.57 7.22 -6.15
N HIS A 40 -8.19 6.07 -5.58
CA HIS A 40 -8.91 5.48 -4.43
C HIS A 40 -8.78 6.33 -3.17
N ILE A 41 -7.60 6.88 -2.88
CA ILE A 41 -7.38 7.81 -1.76
C ILE A 41 -8.31 9.04 -1.90
N THR A 42 -8.28 9.69 -3.07
CA THR A 42 -9.11 10.87 -3.32
C THR A 42 -10.60 10.55 -3.21
N THR A 43 -11.02 9.38 -3.72
CA THR A 43 -12.42 8.93 -3.61
C THR A 43 -12.84 8.74 -2.16
N TYR A 44 -12.03 8.05 -1.36
CA TYR A 44 -12.29 7.84 0.07
C TYR A 44 -12.44 9.16 0.82
N LEU A 45 -11.52 10.11 0.60
CA LEU A 45 -11.50 11.40 1.28
C LEU A 45 -12.69 12.29 0.90
N LEU A 46 -13.12 12.25 -0.36
CA LEU A 46 -14.21 13.09 -0.84
C LEU A 46 -15.59 12.54 -0.49
N PHE A 47 -15.78 11.21 -0.54
CA PHE A 47 -17.11 10.61 -0.56
C PHE A 47 -17.40 9.63 0.58
N THR A 48 -16.38 8.97 1.14
CA THR A 48 -16.58 7.89 2.12
C THR A 48 -16.35 8.37 3.55
N ARG A 49 -15.40 9.28 3.73
CA ARG A 49 -15.03 9.76 5.07
C ARG A 49 -16.05 10.78 5.57
N GLU A 50 -16.71 10.48 6.69
CA GLU A 50 -17.59 11.41 7.39
C GLU A 50 -16.75 12.43 8.19
N THR A 51 -16.83 13.71 7.82
CA THR A 51 -16.24 14.84 8.57
C THR A 51 -17.09 16.11 8.44
N GLU A 52 -17.04 16.97 9.45
CA GLU A 52 -17.75 18.26 9.51
C GLU A 52 -17.23 19.32 8.50
N SER A 53 -16.11 19.06 7.81
CA SER A 53 -15.47 20.01 6.89
C SER A 53 -16.01 19.92 5.46
N THR A 54 -15.86 21.01 4.69
CA THR A 54 -16.22 21.03 3.25
C THR A 54 -15.33 20.08 2.45
N HIS A 55 -15.84 19.56 1.32
CA HIS A 55 -15.16 18.51 0.53
C HIS A 55 -13.71 18.86 0.11
N LEU A 56 -13.41 20.13 -0.18
CA LEU A 56 -12.07 20.55 -0.59
C LEU A 56 -11.12 20.75 0.61
N GLU A 57 -11.61 21.30 1.72
CA GLU A 57 -10.80 21.46 2.93
C GLU A 57 -10.35 20.11 3.52
N ARG A 58 -11.12 19.04 3.28
CA ARG A 58 -10.76 17.66 3.64
C ARG A 58 -9.46 17.20 2.99
N LEU A 59 -9.16 17.68 1.78
CA LEU A 59 -7.97 17.27 1.03
C LEU A 59 -6.70 17.93 1.56
N CYS A 60 -6.77 19.20 1.95
CA CYS A 60 -5.58 19.98 2.34
C CYS A 60 -5.24 19.87 3.84
N ARG A 61 -6.17 19.40 4.69
CA ARG A 61 -5.98 19.39 6.15
C ARG A 61 -5.54 18.07 6.75
N LEU A 62 -5.10 17.11 5.93
CA LEU A 62 -4.73 15.78 6.42
C LEU A 62 -3.46 15.81 7.28
N GLY A 63 -3.59 15.33 8.51
CA GLY A 63 -2.49 14.98 9.39
C GLY A 63 -1.90 13.60 9.07
N PRO A 64 -0.78 13.24 9.74
CA PRO A 64 -0.06 11.99 9.48
C PRO A 64 -0.91 10.72 9.66
N GLY A 65 -1.81 10.73 10.65
CA GLY A 65 -2.73 9.62 10.93
C GLY A 65 -3.81 9.48 9.87
N GLU A 66 -4.37 10.59 9.40
CA GLU A 66 -5.41 10.61 8.36
C GLU A 66 -4.85 10.17 7.00
N GLN A 67 -3.62 10.57 6.66
CA GLN A 67 -2.91 10.05 5.48
C GLN A 67 -2.73 8.53 5.56
N GLY A 68 -2.31 8.02 6.72
CA GLY A 68 -2.16 6.58 6.96
C GLY A 68 -3.48 5.83 6.80
N GLN A 69 -4.56 6.35 7.40
CA GLN A 69 -5.90 5.78 7.30
C GLN A 69 -6.43 5.79 5.87
N ALA A 70 -6.25 6.90 5.14
CA ALA A 70 -6.69 7.02 3.76
C ALA A 70 -5.96 6.03 2.84
N LEU A 71 -4.66 5.87 3.03
CA LEU A 71 -3.88 4.87 2.31
C LEU A 71 -4.31 3.45 2.68
N ALA A 72 -4.42 3.13 3.98
CA ALA A 72 -4.83 1.79 4.42
C ALA A 72 -6.19 1.39 3.85
N THR A 73 -7.14 2.34 3.86
CA THR A 73 -8.46 2.15 3.26
C THR A 73 -8.32 1.89 1.76
N ALA A 74 -7.66 2.79 1.02
CA ALA A 74 -7.48 2.64 -0.43
C ALA A 74 -6.81 1.32 -0.83
N LEU A 75 -5.77 0.89 -0.13
CA LEU A 75 -5.11 -0.40 -0.37
C LEU A 75 -6.06 -1.57 -0.08
N ALA A 76 -6.77 -1.55 1.05
CA ALA A 76 -7.73 -2.59 1.40
C ALA A 76 -8.87 -2.71 0.38
N GLU A 77 -9.44 -1.59 -0.06
CA GLU A 77 -10.49 -1.58 -1.10
C GLU A 77 -9.98 -2.17 -2.41
N THR A 78 -8.77 -1.79 -2.81
CA THR A 78 -8.18 -2.26 -4.07
C THR A 78 -7.90 -3.77 -4.01
N LEU A 79 -7.36 -4.28 -2.90
CA LEU A 79 -7.10 -5.72 -2.72
C LEU A 79 -8.41 -6.52 -2.65
N TRP A 80 -9.41 -5.99 -1.94
CA TRP A 80 -10.72 -6.62 -1.83
C TRP A 80 -11.42 -6.72 -3.20
N ALA A 81 -11.36 -5.64 -3.98
CA ALA A 81 -11.88 -5.62 -5.35
C ALA A 81 -11.11 -6.60 -6.24
N ALA A 82 -9.78 -6.70 -6.10
CA ALA A 82 -8.97 -7.66 -6.85
C ALA A 82 -9.37 -9.11 -6.55
N GLY A 83 -9.71 -9.43 -5.30
CA GLY A 83 -10.24 -10.75 -4.89
C GLY A 83 -11.73 -10.96 -5.14
N GLY A 84 -12.35 -10.18 -6.03
CA GLY A 84 -13.76 -10.34 -6.41
C GLY A 84 -14.75 -10.02 -5.29
N GLY A 85 -14.32 -9.30 -4.25
CA GLY A 85 -15.15 -8.93 -3.10
C GLY A 85 -15.36 -10.05 -2.08
N GLY A 86 -14.64 -11.17 -2.18
CA GLY A 86 -14.73 -12.29 -1.24
C GLY A 86 -13.49 -12.50 -0.36
N ARG A 87 -12.35 -11.95 -0.76
CA ARG A 87 -11.09 -12.08 -0.02
C ARG A 87 -10.08 -10.99 -0.36
N ALA A 88 -9.07 -10.84 0.50
CA ALA A 88 -7.87 -10.07 0.24
C ALA A 88 -6.64 -10.79 0.81
N VAL A 89 -5.51 -10.69 0.12
CA VAL A 89 -4.21 -11.18 0.58
C VAL A 89 -3.28 -9.99 0.75
N VAL A 90 -2.65 -9.88 1.91
CA VAL A 90 -1.66 -8.84 2.22
C VAL A 90 -0.29 -9.49 2.34
N CYS A 91 0.69 -8.94 1.64
CA CYS A 91 2.08 -9.41 1.66
C CYS A 91 2.97 -8.47 2.47
N LEU A 92 3.73 -9.00 3.41
CA LEU A 92 4.73 -8.27 4.19
C LEU A 92 6.10 -8.96 4.11
N VAL A 93 7.18 -8.22 4.37
CA VAL A 93 8.54 -8.78 4.51
C VAL A 93 8.83 -9.03 5.99
N THR A 94 9.33 -10.22 6.33
CA THR A 94 9.86 -10.49 7.66
C THR A 94 11.22 -9.80 7.86
N ALA A 95 11.43 -9.22 9.05
CA ALA A 95 12.71 -8.61 9.45
C ALA A 95 13.90 -9.57 9.19
N PRO A 96 15.11 -9.05 8.91
CA PRO A 96 16.23 -9.90 8.52
C PRO A 96 16.55 -10.90 9.64
N VAL A 97 16.40 -12.19 9.34
CA VAL A 97 17.14 -13.22 10.06
C VAL A 97 18.61 -12.99 9.73
N THR A 98 19.45 -12.90 10.77
CA THR A 98 20.91 -12.66 10.74
C THR A 98 21.70 -13.81 10.09
N THR A 99 21.08 -14.59 9.20
CA THR A 99 21.72 -15.65 8.46
C THR A 99 22.16 -15.11 7.10
N MET A 100 23.46 -14.92 6.97
CA MET A 100 24.11 -14.68 5.67
C MET A 100 23.66 -15.78 4.69
N PRO A 101 23.16 -15.42 3.50
CA PRO A 101 22.90 -16.42 2.47
C PRO A 101 24.24 -17.03 1.99
N PRO A 102 24.26 -18.32 1.62
CA PRO A 102 25.44 -18.94 1.01
C PRO A 102 25.86 -18.18 -0.25
N GLU A 103 27.16 -17.99 -0.43
CA GLU A 103 27.73 -17.37 -1.63
C GLU A 103 27.24 -18.10 -2.89
N GLY A 104 26.63 -17.36 -3.82
CA GLY A 104 26.18 -17.88 -5.12
C GLY A 104 24.67 -18.02 -5.31
N TYR A 105 23.86 -17.83 -4.27
CA TYR A 105 22.41 -17.95 -4.38
C TYR A 105 21.75 -16.61 -4.77
N ARG A 106 21.42 -16.49 -6.06
CA ARG A 106 20.74 -15.34 -6.69
C ARG A 106 19.21 -15.41 -6.60
N ALA A 107 18.65 -16.10 -5.61
CA ALA A 107 17.22 -15.92 -5.34
C ALA A 107 17.03 -14.47 -4.87
N SER A 108 16.06 -13.77 -5.47
CA SER A 108 15.75 -12.43 -5.03
C SER A 108 15.40 -12.48 -3.55
N ILE A 109 16.21 -11.83 -2.71
CA ILE A 109 16.06 -11.67 -1.25
C ILE A 109 14.61 -11.35 -0.84
N PHE A 110 13.84 -10.81 -1.79
CA PHE A 110 12.46 -10.39 -1.69
C PHE A 110 11.41 -11.52 -1.64
N THR A 111 11.49 -12.54 -2.50
CA THR A 111 10.44 -13.58 -2.61
C THR A 111 10.52 -14.62 -1.51
N GLU A 112 11.71 -14.86 -0.97
CA GLU A 112 11.95 -15.88 0.04
C GLU A 112 11.58 -15.44 1.47
N ARG A 113 11.30 -14.15 1.65
CA ARG A 113 10.98 -13.53 2.94
C ARG A 113 9.58 -12.91 2.98
N LEU A 114 8.75 -13.25 2.00
CA LEU A 114 7.40 -12.74 1.88
C LEU A 114 6.46 -13.59 2.73
N GLN A 115 5.76 -12.97 3.68
CA GLN A 115 4.65 -13.60 4.39
C GLN A 115 3.34 -13.15 3.78
N LEU A 116 2.43 -14.10 3.58
CA LEU A 116 1.10 -13.86 3.02
C LEU A 116 0.08 -14.00 4.15
N PHE A 117 -0.78 -12.99 4.27
CA PHE A 117 -1.87 -12.96 5.22
C PHE A 117 -3.18 -12.90 4.43
N GLU A 118 -3.98 -13.95 4.52
CA GLU A 118 -5.26 -14.03 3.84
C GLU A 118 -6.39 -13.58 4.78
N PHE A 119 -7.32 -12.80 4.24
CA PHE A 119 -8.46 -12.26 4.94
C PHE A 119 -9.74 -12.51 4.15
N LEU A 120 -10.76 -13.03 4.83
CA LEU A 120 -12.11 -13.24 4.28
C LEU A 120 -13.09 -12.12 4.69
N GLU A 121 -12.58 -11.07 5.35
CA GLU A 121 -13.37 -9.90 5.73
C GLU A 121 -12.59 -8.62 5.40
N LYS A 122 -13.24 -7.69 4.69
CA LYS A 122 -12.63 -6.42 4.29
C LYS A 122 -12.16 -5.59 5.49
N ALA A 123 -12.96 -5.54 6.55
CA ALA A 123 -12.64 -4.77 7.75
C ALA A 123 -11.38 -5.29 8.45
N ALA A 124 -11.25 -6.63 8.56
CA ALA A 124 -10.06 -7.26 9.12
C ALA A 124 -8.80 -6.97 8.27
N ALA A 125 -8.91 -7.07 6.94
CA ALA A 125 -7.81 -6.72 6.04
C ALA A 125 -7.41 -5.25 6.18
N GLN A 126 -8.38 -4.34 6.26
CA GLN A 126 -8.13 -2.91 6.43
C GLN A 126 -7.45 -2.60 7.77
N GLY A 127 -7.93 -3.20 8.87
CA GLY A 127 -7.30 -3.05 10.19
C GLY A 127 -5.84 -3.52 10.17
N PHE A 128 -5.60 -4.71 9.60
CA PHE A 128 -4.25 -5.25 9.46
C PHE A 128 -3.32 -4.36 8.64
N ILE A 129 -3.79 -3.81 7.51
CA ILE A 129 -3.01 -2.87 6.69
C ILE A 129 -2.73 -1.58 7.46
N CYS A 130 -3.70 -1.08 8.23
CA CYS A 130 -3.54 0.11 9.06
C CYS A 130 -2.43 -0.08 10.10
N ASP A 131 -2.43 -1.22 10.80
CA ASP A 131 -1.41 -1.56 11.80
C ASP A 131 -0.01 -1.69 11.18
N HIS A 132 0.07 -2.13 9.93
CA HIS A 132 1.32 -2.36 9.19
C HIS A 132 1.59 -1.31 8.10
N ILE A 133 0.99 -0.12 8.21
CA ILE A 133 1.01 0.88 7.13
C ILE A 133 2.43 1.34 6.75
N ASN A 134 3.36 1.30 7.71
CA ASN A 134 4.77 1.66 7.51
C ASN A 134 5.49 0.69 6.56
N SER A 135 5.00 -0.55 6.39
CA SER A 135 5.50 -1.48 5.37
C SER A 135 5.16 -1.00 3.95
N PHE A 136 4.16 -0.16 3.78
CA PHE A 136 3.74 0.38 2.48
C PHE A 136 4.23 1.82 2.25
N LYS A 137 4.25 2.64 3.29
CA LYS A 137 4.66 4.07 3.24
C LYS A 137 6.12 4.31 3.61
N GLY A 138 6.79 3.39 4.27
CA GLY A 138 8.14 3.60 4.80
C GLY A 138 9.20 3.72 3.71
N LYS A 139 10.16 4.63 3.89
CA LYS A 139 11.33 4.72 3.01
C LYS A 139 12.12 3.40 3.06
N GLY A 140 12.32 2.78 1.89
CA GLY A 140 13.01 1.49 1.79
C GLY A 140 12.14 0.28 2.14
N SER A 141 10.83 0.45 2.33
CA SER A 141 9.92 -0.66 2.64
C SER A 141 9.56 -1.52 1.44
N HIS A 142 9.87 -1.06 0.22
CA HIS A 142 9.46 -1.70 -1.04
C HIS A 142 7.93 -1.79 -1.18
N GLY A 143 7.20 -0.83 -0.60
CA GLY A 143 5.75 -0.88 -0.43
C GLY A 143 4.96 -1.11 -1.72
N VAL A 144 5.41 -0.56 -2.85
CA VAL A 144 4.73 -0.76 -4.15
C VAL A 144 4.86 -2.21 -4.63
N ILE A 145 6.03 -2.84 -4.40
CA ILE A 145 6.24 -4.25 -4.75
C ILE A 145 5.39 -5.15 -3.84
N LEU A 146 5.36 -4.88 -2.53
CA LEU A 146 4.52 -5.63 -1.59
C LEU A 146 3.04 -5.55 -1.96
N PHE A 147 2.57 -4.36 -2.33
CA PHE A 147 1.22 -4.18 -2.80
C PHE A 147 0.93 -4.92 -4.10
N LEU A 148 1.89 -4.95 -5.04
CA LEU A 148 1.73 -5.70 -6.29
C LEU A 148 1.61 -7.22 -6.04
N TYR A 149 2.41 -7.79 -5.14
CA TYR A 149 2.25 -9.20 -4.77
C TYR A 149 0.91 -9.44 -4.07
N SER A 150 0.52 -8.55 -3.16
CA SER A 150 -0.78 -8.60 -2.47
C SER A 150 -1.93 -8.66 -3.48
N LEU A 151 -1.88 -7.82 -4.53
CA LEU A 151 -2.85 -7.82 -5.64
C LEU A 151 -2.90 -9.14 -6.39
N LEU A 152 -1.72 -9.66 -6.78
CA LEU A 152 -1.61 -10.91 -7.54
C LEU A 152 -2.20 -12.10 -6.77
N PHE A 153 -1.89 -12.21 -5.47
CA PHE A 153 -2.41 -13.28 -4.63
C PHE A 153 -3.89 -13.07 -4.26
N SER A 154 -4.35 -11.83 -4.12
CA SER A 154 -5.77 -11.54 -3.87
C SER A 154 -6.65 -12.01 -5.03
N ARG A 155 -6.21 -11.83 -6.28
CA ARG A 155 -6.99 -12.15 -7.47
C ARG A 155 -7.28 -13.64 -7.68
N THR A 156 -6.42 -14.52 -7.14
CA THR A 156 -6.32 -15.95 -7.52
C THR A 156 -6.00 -16.13 -9.00
N LEU A 157 -5.06 -17.04 -9.30
CA LEU A 157 -4.90 -17.56 -10.66
C LEU A 157 -5.67 -18.88 -10.86
N GLU A 158 -6.38 -19.35 -9.83
CA GLU A 158 -7.22 -20.53 -9.93
C GLU A 158 -8.53 -20.16 -10.63
N ARG A 159 -8.73 -20.74 -11.81
CA ARG A 159 -9.97 -20.71 -12.58
C ARG A 159 -10.31 -22.13 -13.00
#